data_AF-A0A936D7C4-F1
#
_entry.id   AF-A0A936D7C4-F1
#
_cell.length_a   1.000
_cell.length_b   1.000
_cell.length_c   1.000
_cell.angle_alpha   90.00
_cell.angle_beta   90.00
_cell.angle_gamma   90.00
#
_symmetry.space_group_name_H-M   'P 1'
#
loop_
_entity.id
_entity.type
_entity.pdbx_description
1 polymer ?
#
loop_
_entity_poly.entity_id
_entity_poly.type
_entity_poly.pdbx_seq_one_letter_code
_entity_poly.pdbx_strand_id
1 'polypeptide(L)'
;MSTIATRALLALLFAASAVGCAAETEDTDATETEDELRAKDAASLTTSDVSVLFPAPTGSSAGHLTASTVGRGGAFLPESVVDALPSRLDFSTAGLTSGRLYYAGANLVGLRLDPCSGRLGTDVVPACLAEVRLVFQPSGTGGMVDGAVHAFYRLTRTEVLSLLDTIVRARKASGGRAPSSLGVHPVAAREGMQGAFARVVTARVKELAGAQNLVKVTFFGRGAGRPKKWTFGQFDVDRGLPTAATITTVGSTTQLLDGSTVTPASSHADNFMKLPAFDDSRRDAALRVENPRFHTPNTMGCVECHETPSELVLLPPGNRFQFTSPISTAVVGTGGDAENLHFFSYMGRTASVSQRTGNESAQVVERFRTILRGR
;
A
#
# COMPACT_ATOMS: atom_id res chain seq x y z
N MET A 1 -59.34 -3.11 48.87
CA MET A 1 -58.52 -2.24 48.00
C MET A 1 -57.47 -3.10 47.33
N SER A 2 -57.43 -3.06 45.98
CA SER A 2 -56.50 -3.69 45.01
C SER A 2 -56.38 -5.23 45.00
N THR A 3 -57.13 -5.99 44.19
CA THR A 3 -57.03 -6.31 42.74
C THR A 3 -55.93 -7.30 42.32
N ILE A 4 -56.38 -8.50 41.85
CA ILE A 4 -56.11 -9.16 40.54
C ILE A 4 -54.67 -9.70 40.33
N ALA A 5 -54.37 -10.89 39.77
CA ALA A 5 -55.10 -12.10 39.39
C ALA A 5 -54.06 -13.15 38.90
N THR A 6 -54.39 -14.42 39.17
CA THR A 6 -54.25 -15.64 38.34
C THR A 6 -53.05 -15.81 37.39
N ARG A 7 -52.27 -16.90 37.58
CA ARG A 7 -51.73 -17.70 36.47
C ARG A 7 -51.80 -19.20 36.76
N ALA A 8 -52.38 -19.90 35.79
CA ALA A 8 -52.66 -21.31 35.74
C ALA A 8 -51.42 -22.16 35.39
N LEU A 9 -51.44 -23.40 35.86
CA LEU A 9 -50.53 -24.49 35.53
C LEU A 9 -51.35 -25.62 34.89
N LEU A 10 -50.67 -26.46 34.11
CA LEU A 10 -51.06 -27.73 33.49
C LEU A 10 -51.71 -27.74 32.10
N ALA A 11 -51.00 -28.41 31.19
CA ALA A 11 -51.43 -29.54 30.36
C ALA A 11 -50.39 -29.72 29.24
N LEU A 12 -50.07 -30.87 28.65
CA LEU A 12 -50.17 -32.31 28.92
C LEU A 12 -49.42 -32.95 27.72
N LEU A 13 -48.84 -34.15 27.89
CA LEU A 13 -48.20 -34.92 26.82
C LEU A 13 -49.15 -35.23 25.65
N PHE A 14 -48.61 -35.37 24.43
CA PHE A 14 -49.02 -36.43 23.50
C PHE A 14 -47.86 -36.92 22.62
N ALA A 15 -47.93 -38.20 22.30
CA ALA A 15 -46.91 -39.01 21.65
C ALA A 15 -47.17 -39.26 20.16
N ALA A 16 -46.16 -39.85 19.52
CA ALA A 16 -46.19 -40.78 18.37
C ALA A 16 -46.18 -40.25 16.92
N SER A 17 -45.02 -40.45 16.28
CA SER A 17 -44.77 -41.19 15.03
C SER A 17 -45.52 -40.84 13.74
N ALA A 18 -44.76 -40.41 12.74
CA ALA A 18 -45.02 -40.73 11.33
C ALA A 18 -43.70 -40.89 10.57
N VAL A 19 -43.45 -42.13 10.11
CA VAL A 19 -42.49 -42.47 9.05
C VAL A 19 -43.17 -42.11 7.72
N GLY A 20 -42.50 -41.30 6.90
CA GLY A 20 -42.98 -40.92 5.57
C GLY A 20 -41.79 -40.64 4.66
N CYS A 21 -41.64 -41.46 3.63
CA CYS A 21 -40.62 -41.32 2.60
C CYS A 21 -40.83 -40.02 1.82
N ALA A 22 -39.77 -39.23 1.66
CA ALA A 22 -39.66 -38.26 0.58
C ALA A 22 -38.24 -38.39 0.02
N ALA A 23 -38.16 -38.65 -1.28
CA ALA A 23 -36.92 -38.75 -2.01
C ALA A 23 -36.11 -37.46 -1.84
N GLU A 24 -34.92 -37.57 -1.27
CA GLU A 24 -33.89 -36.55 -1.34
C GLU A 24 -33.47 -36.45 -2.81
N THR A 25 -33.94 -35.41 -3.49
CA THR A 25 -33.14 -34.83 -4.56
C THR A 25 -31.88 -34.28 -3.91
N GLU A 26 -30.77 -35.00 -4.07
CA GLU A 26 -29.42 -34.50 -3.85
C GLU A 26 -29.23 -33.24 -4.70
N ASP A 27 -29.57 -32.09 -4.12
CA ASP A 27 -29.09 -30.79 -4.53
C ASP A 27 -27.91 -30.45 -3.60
N THR A 28 -26.84 -31.22 -3.76
CA THR A 28 -25.56 -31.02 -3.08
C THR A 28 -24.46 -31.05 -4.10
N ASP A 29 -24.22 -29.90 -4.73
CA ASP A 29 -22.85 -29.37 -4.76
C ASP A 29 -22.82 -27.84 -4.89
N ALA A 30 -23.53 -27.18 -3.97
CA ALA A 30 -23.19 -25.82 -3.54
C ALA A 30 -22.00 -25.83 -2.56
N THR A 31 -21.02 -26.71 -2.78
CA THR A 31 -19.74 -26.77 -2.07
C THR A 31 -18.60 -26.12 -2.86
N GLU A 32 -18.91 -25.28 -3.86
CA GLU A 32 -17.99 -24.23 -4.31
C GLU A 32 -17.82 -23.15 -3.22
N THR A 33 -17.52 -23.57 -1.99
CA THR A 33 -16.93 -22.72 -0.97
C THR A 33 -15.58 -22.27 -1.49
N GLU A 34 -15.51 -21.03 -1.95
CA GLU A 34 -14.33 -20.18 -1.82
C GLU A 34 -13.00 -20.81 -2.27
N ASP A 35 -13.04 -21.67 -3.30
CA ASP A 35 -11.86 -22.40 -3.76
C ASP A 35 -10.93 -21.44 -4.51
N GLU A 36 -9.99 -20.95 -3.70
CA GLU A 36 -8.64 -20.49 -3.93
C GLU A 36 -8.26 -20.18 -5.39
N LEU A 37 -7.85 -18.93 -5.65
CA LEU A 37 -7.06 -18.47 -6.81
C LEU A 37 -6.43 -19.64 -7.62
N ARG A 38 -7.16 -20.16 -8.61
CA ARG A 38 -6.71 -21.31 -9.42
C ARG A 38 -5.42 -20.95 -10.16
N ALA A 39 -4.62 -21.95 -10.56
CA ALA A 39 -3.39 -21.74 -11.32
C ALA A 39 -3.56 -20.85 -12.59
N LYS A 40 -4.74 -20.88 -13.23
CA LYS A 40 -5.11 -19.97 -14.33
C LYS A 40 -5.11 -18.50 -13.91
N ASP A 41 -5.52 -18.21 -12.67
CA ASP A 41 -5.59 -16.86 -12.14
C ASP A 41 -4.21 -16.33 -11.80
N ALA A 42 -3.33 -17.20 -11.30
CA ALA A 42 -1.92 -16.88 -11.08
C ALA A 42 -1.24 -16.37 -12.36
N ALA A 43 -1.46 -17.05 -13.50
CA ALA A 43 -0.92 -16.63 -14.80
C ALA A 43 -1.46 -15.28 -15.28
N SER A 44 -2.66 -14.90 -14.84
CA SER A 44 -3.32 -13.63 -15.19
C SER A 44 -2.99 -12.47 -14.25
N LEU A 45 -2.16 -12.68 -13.22
CA LEU A 45 -1.76 -11.62 -12.29
C LEU A 45 -0.92 -10.55 -13.00
N THR A 46 -1.18 -9.31 -12.63
CA THR A 46 -0.58 -8.08 -13.16
C THR A 46 -0.11 -7.19 -12.02
N THR A 47 0.74 -6.20 -12.32
CA THR A 47 1.21 -5.24 -11.30
C THR A 47 0.07 -4.46 -10.65
N SER A 48 -1.02 -4.21 -11.37
CA SER A 48 -2.20 -3.53 -10.83
C SER A 48 -3.05 -4.38 -9.87
N ASP A 49 -2.86 -5.71 -9.83
CA ASP A 49 -3.54 -6.56 -8.85
C ASP A 49 -2.86 -6.54 -7.47
N VAL A 50 -1.57 -6.22 -7.46
CA VAL A 50 -0.74 -6.18 -6.24
C VAL A 50 -0.41 -4.74 -5.82
N SER A 51 -0.73 -3.75 -6.65
CA SER A 51 -0.52 -2.32 -6.41
C SER A 51 -1.68 -1.54 -7.00
N VAL A 52 -2.61 -1.15 -6.14
CA VAL A 52 -3.84 -0.45 -6.55
C VAL A 52 -3.71 1.01 -6.16
N LEU A 53 -3.62 1.90 -7.15
CA LEU A 53 -3.76 3.34 -6.97
C LEU A 53 -5.22 3.71 -7.26
N PHE A 54 -5.91 4.26 -6.27
CA PHE A 54 -7.28 4.75 -6.42
C PHE A 54 -7.27 6.13 -7.08
N PRO A 55 -8.32 6.54 -7.81
CA PRO A 55 -8.44 7.90 -8.37
C PRO A 55 -8.22 8.98 -7.31
N ALA A 56 -7.68 10.14 -7.71
CA ALA A 56 -7.52 11.25 -6.77
C ALA A 56 -8.90 11.71 -6.23
N PRO A 57 -9.02 12.00 -4.93
CA PRO A 57 -10.23 12.57 -4.36
C PRO A 57 -10.67 13.87 -5.08
N THR A 58 -11.92 13.92 -5.53
CA THR A 58 -12.54 15.13 -6.09
C THR A 58 -13.50 15.76 -5.07
N GLY A 59 -12.95 16.45 -4.06
CA GLY A 59 -13.71 17.07 -2.96
C GLY A 59 -13.36 16.49 -1.58
N SER A 60 -14.17 16.78 -0.55
CA SER A 60 -13.93 16.24 0.80
C SER A 60 -14.16 14.72 0.82
N SER A 61 -13.08 13.97 0.79
CA SER A 61 -12.98 12.50 0.84
C SER A 61 -13.70 11.67 -0.24
N ALA A 62 -14.67 12.17 -1.01
CA ALA A 62 -15.24 11.54 -2.23
C ALA A 62 -15.45 9.99 -2.21
N GLY A 63 -15.70 9.37 -1.05
CA GLY A 63 -15.83 7.91 -0.90
C GLY A 63 -14.52 7.14 -0.59
N HIS A 64 -13.40 7.83 -0.42
CA HIS A 64 -12.16 7.26 0.11
C HIS A 64 -12.29 6.92 1.59
N LEU A 65 -11.61 5.84 1.99
CA LEU A 65 -11.27 5.65 3.40
C LEU A 65 -10.22 6.70 3.80
N THR A 66 -10.24 7.07 5.07
CA THR A 66 -9.30 8.04 5.65
C THR A 66 -8.39 7.38 6.66
N ALA A 67 -7.32 8.05 7.08
CA ALA A 67 -6.44 7.55 8.13
C ALA A 67 -7.18 7.32 9.48
N SER A 68 -8.26 8.05 9.74
CA SER A 68 -9.13 7.86 10.92
C SER A 68 -10.15 6.72 10.78
N THR A 69 -10.23 6.07 9.60
CA THR A 69 -11.15 4.96 9.39
C THR A 69 -10.84 3.82 10.36
N VAL A 70 -11.86 3.41 11.12
CA VAL A 70 -11.76 2.30 12.07
C VAL A 70 -11.78 0.99 11.30
N GLY A 71 -10.67 0.26 11.35
CA GLY A 71 -10.52 -1.09 10.84
C GLY A 71 -10.22 -2.09 11.96
N ARG A 72 -9.26 -2.98 11.73
CA ARG A 72 -8.90 -4.05 12.66
C ARG A 72 -8.32 -3.53 13.97
N GLY A 73 -9.11 -3.61 15.04
CA GLY A 73 -8.70 -3.24 16.39
C GLY A 73 -8.42 -1.74 16.59
N GLY A 74 -8.88 -0.88 15.70
CA GLY A 74 -8.76 0.58 15.83
C GLY A 74 -8.65 1.30 14.50
N ALA A 75 -8.40 2.62 14.55
CA ALA A 75 -8.14 3.44 13.36
C ALA A 75 -6.95 2.89 12.55
N PHE A 76 -6.95 3.13 11.23
CA PHE A 76 -5.80 2.86 10.37
C PHE A 76 -4.53 3.53 10.91
N LEU A 77 -4.59 4.84 11.18
CA LEU A 77 -3.56 5.54 11.95
C LEU A 77 -4.12 5.92 13.33
N PRO A 78 -3.68 5.25 14.41
CA PRO A 78 -4.03 5.63 15.78
C PRO A 78 -3.63 7.06 16.10
N GLU A 79 -4.35 7.71 17.01
CA GLU A 79 -4.06 9.09 17.40
C GLU A 79 -2.63 9.27 17.91
N SER A 80 -2.12 8.31 18.69
CA SER A 80 -0.72 8.27 19.16
C SER A 80 0.28 8.30 18.02
N VAL A 81 0.01 7.60 16.91
CA VAL A 81 0.84 7.63 15.69
C VAL A 81 0.74 8.98 15.00
N VAL A 82 -0.47 9.52 14.88
CA VAL A 82 -0.71 10.84 14.27
C VAL A 82 0.00 11.95 15.05
N ASP A 83 -0.01 11.89 16.38
CA ASP A 83 0.64 12.87 17.25
C ASP A 83 2.18 12.82 17.16
N ALA A 84 2.75 11.68 16.74
CA ALA A 84 4.18 11.54 16.50
C ALA A 84 4.63 12.02 15.11
N LEU A 85 3.71 12.15 14.14
CA LEU A 85 4.01 12.65 12.81
C LEU A 85 4.31 14.17 12.83
N PRO A 86 5.05 14.71 11.84
CA PRO A 86 5.21 16.15 11.70
C PRO A 86 3.85 16.85 11.62
N SER A 87 3.74 18.09 12.12
CA SER A 87 2.45 18.80 12.15
C SER A 87 1.81 19.01 10.77
N ARG A 88 2.56 18.90 9.67
CA ARG A 88 2.07 18.85 8.29
C ARG A 88 3.11 18.20 7.38
N LEU A 89 2.65 17.61 6.28
CA LEU A 89 3.52 17.03 5.24
C LEU A 89 3.81 18.00 4.10
N ASP A 90 3.12 19.14 4.03
CA ASP A 90 3.39 20.17 3.03
C ASP A 90 3.25 21.56 3.66
N PHE A 91 4.36 22.27 3.74
CA PHE A 91 4.46 23.60 4.32
C PHE A 91 4.16 24.71 3.29
N SER A 92 4.04 24.36 2.00
CA SER A 92 3.76 25.31 0.92
C SER A 92 2.26 25.57 0.72
N THR A 93 1.40 24.67 1.19
CA THR A 93 -0.05 24.82 1.15
C THR A 93 -0.56 25.66 2.33
N ALA A 94 -0.76 26.96 2.08
CA ALA A 94 -1.40 27.86 3.04
C ALA A 94 -2.86 27.46 3.30
N GLY A 95 -3.33 27.64 4.53
CA GLY A 95 -4.74 27.45 4.91
C GLY A 95 -5.18 26.01 5.24
N LEU A 96 -4.26 25.03 5.20
CA LEU A 96 -4.57 23.69 5.70
C LEU A 96 -4.51 23.64 7.23
N THR A 97 -5.44 22.89 7.82
CA THR A 97 -5.35 22.48 9.23
C THR A 97 -4.04 21.70 9.42
N SER A 98 -3.44 21.80 10.61
CA SER A 98 -2.22 21.08 10.99
C SER A 98 -2.50 20.08 12.11
N GLY A 99 -1.57 19.17 12.36
CA GLY A 99 -1.63 18.20 13.44
C GLY A 99 -2.72 17.17 13.21
N ARG A 100 -3.46 16.82 14.26
CA ARG A 100 -4.39 15.69 14.23
C ARG A 100 -5.47 15.79 13.15
N LEU A 101 -6.07 16.97 12.97
CA LEU A 101 -7.13 17.18 11.97
C LEU A 101 -6.63 17.01 10.53
N TYR A 102 -5.36 17.34 10.27
CA TYR A 102 -4.72 17.19 8.98
C TYR A 102 -4.65 15.71 8.56
N TYR A 103 -4.16 14.87 9.47
CA TYR A 103 -4.01 13.44 9.19
C TYR A 103 -5.33 12.69 9.29
N ALA A 104 -6.25 13.08 10.17
CA ALA A 104 -7.55 12.44 10.29
C ALA A 104 -8.34 12.46 8.96
N GLY A 105 -8.15 13.50 8.14
CA GLY A 105 -8.73 13.63 6.80
C GLY A 105 -7.84 13.14 5.66
N ALA A 106 -6.68 12.56 5.93
CA ALA A 106 -5.79 12.04 4.87
C ALA A 106 -6.43 10.84 4.17
N ASN A 107 -6.54 10.91 2.85
CA ASN A 107 -7.24 9.92 2.04
C ASN A 107 -6.33 8.71 1.77
N LEU A 108 -6.90 7.52 1.85
CA LEU A 108 -6.30 6.31 1.31
C LEU A 108 -6.30 6.41 -0.22
N VAL A 109 -5.14 6.70 -0.80
CA VAL A 109 -4.99 6.86 -2.26
C VAL A 109 -4.40 5.64 -2.93
N GLY A 110 -3.73 4.76 -2.19
CA GLY A 110 -3.20 3.54 -2.77
C GLY A 110 -2.92 2.45 -1.74
N LEU A 111 -2.80 1.22 -2.23
CA LEU A 111 -2.34 0.07 -1.47
C LEU A 111 -1.36 -0.77 -2.28
N ARG A 112 -0.48 -1.48 -1.58
CA ARG A 112 0.40 -2.48 -2.16
C ARG A 112 0.48 -3.71 -1.28
N LEU A 113 0.37 -4.88 -1.91
CA LEU A 113 0.54 -6.18 -1.24
C LEU A 113 2.02 -6.57 -1.29
N ASP A 114 2.50 -7.19 -0.23
CA ASP A 114 3.80 -7.85 -0.22
C ASP A 114 3.66 -9.21 0.48
N PRO A 115 3.76 -10.35 -0.23
CA PRO A 115 3.69 -11.66 0.40
C PRO A 115 4.95 -11.96 1.24
N CYS A 116 6.00 -11.14 1.12
CA CYS A 116 7.26 -11.35 1.80
C CYS A 116 8.06 -10.03 1.99
N SER A 117 7.60 -9.21 2.94
CA SER A 117 8.12 -7.85 3.13
C SER A 117 9.61 -7.80 3.50
N GLY A 118 10.31 -6.81 2.96
CA GLY A 118 11.69 -6.49 3.32
C GLY A 118 12.74 -7.50 2.87
N ARG A 119 12.36 -8.51 2.08
CA ARG A 119 13.29 -9.49 1.50
C ARG A 119 13.65 -9.14 0.07
N LEU A 120 14.88 -9.47 -0.30
CA LEU A 120 15.36 -9.39 -1.68
C LEU A 120 14.97 -10.65 -2.46
N GLY A 121 14.88 -10.53 -3.79
CA GLY A 121 14.68 -11.68 -4.69
C GLY A 121 13.24 -12.18 -4.76
N THR A 122 13.05 -13.38 -5.31
CA THR A 122 11.72 -13.99 -5.54
C THR A 122 11.40 -15.14 -4.59
N ASP A 123 12.35 -15.51 -3.73
CA ASP A 123 12.23 -16.67 -2.87
C ASP A 123 11.26 -16.41 -1.71
N VAL A 124 10.42 -17.40 -1.42
CA VAL A 124 9.48 -17.38 -0.30
C VAL A 124 10.05 -18.23 0.82
N VAL A 125 10.54 -17.59 1.87
CA VAL A 125 11.07 -18.28 3.06
C VAL A 125 9.98 -18.49 4.11
N PRO A 126 9.97 -19.60 4.87
CA PRO A 126 8.93 -19.89 5.86
C PRO A 126 8.73 -18.82 6.94
N ALA A 127 9.77 -18.04 7.23
CA ALA A 127 9.73 -16.95 8.22
C ALA A 127 9.33 -15.59 7.63
N CYS A 128 8.82 -15.54 6.39
CA CYS A 128 8.50 -14.26 5.77
C CYS A 128 7.17 -13.70 6.24
N LEU A 129 7.17 -12.41 6.58
CA LEU A 129 5.98 -11.70 7.01
C LEU A 129 5.30 -11.08 5.80
N ALA A 130 4.03 -11.44 5.59
CA ALA A 130 3.20 -10.79 4.60
C ALA A 130 2.69 -9.45 5.15
N GLU A 131 2.58 -8.47 4.28
CA GLU A 131 2.15 -7.12 4.65
C GLU A 131 1.24 -6.51 3.56
N VAL A 132 0.39 -5.58 4.00
CA VAL A 132 -0.21 -4.58 3.10
C VAL A 132 0.33 -3.20 3.49
N ARG A 133 0.83 -2.46 2.50
CA ARG A 133 1.19 -1.05 2.63
C ARG A 133 0.03 -0.21 2.15
N LEU A 134 -0.46 0.69 2.99
CA LEU A 134 -1.46 1.71 2.64
C LEU A 134 -0.77 3.07 2.49
N VAL A 135 -1.19 3.86 1.50
CA VAL A 135 -0.67 5.19 1.22
C VAL A 135 -1.75 6.21 1.56
N PHE A 136 -1.48 7.04 2.57
CA PHE A 136 -2.34 8.13 2.99
C PHE A 136 -1.77 9.46 2.51
N GLN A 137 -2.61 10.23 1.84
CA GLN A 137 -2.23 11.54 1.32
C GLN A 137 -3.35 12.55 1.60
N PRO A 138 -3.06 13.64 2.32
CA PRO A 138 -3.99 14.74 2.52
C PRO A 138 -4.33 15.47 1.21
N SER A 139 -5.54 16.01 1.14
CA SER A 139 -5.93 16.92 0.06
C SER A 139 -5.54 18.36 0.42
N GLY A 140 -5.09 19.12 -0.57
CA GLY A 140 -4.73 20.52 -0.49
C GLY A 140 -5.50 21.39 -1.50
N THR A 141 -5.31 22.71 -1.42
CA THR A 141 -5.83 23.64 -2.43
C THR A 141 -5.18 23.33 -3.78
N GLY A 142 -5.96 22.81 -4.74
CA GLY A 142 -5.48 22.47 -6.08
C GLY A 142 -5.22 20.97 -6.33
N GLY A 143 -5.32 20.09 -5.33
CA GLY A 143 -5.11 18.65 -5.52
C GLY A 143 -4.68 17.94 -4.25
N MET A 144 -3.80 16.96 -4.37
CA MET A 144 -3.15 16.28 -3.25
C MET A 144 -1.88 17.04 -2.84
N VAL A 145 -1.56 17.01 -1.55
CA VAL A 145 -0.35 17.65 -1.00
C VAL A 145 0.91 16.86 -1.40
N ASP A 146 2.07 17.52 -1.50
CA ASP A 146 3.30 16.89 -2.02
C ASP A 146 3.94 15.85 -1.08
N GLY A 147 3.42 15.66 0.14
CA GLY A 147 3.90 14.64 1.07
C GLY A 147 2.89 13.52 1.32
N ALA A 148 3.36 12.37 1.79
CA ALA A 148 2.50 11.23 2.09
C ALA A 148 2.99 10.42 3.31
N VAL A 149 2.08 9.63 3.87
CA VAL A 149 2.34 8.65 4.92
C VAL A 149 2.11 7.26 4.34
N HIS A 150 3.07 6.37 4.50
CA HIS A 150 2.92 4.94 4.21
C HIS A 150 2.76 4.18 5.53
N ALA A 151 1.67 3.44 5.66
CA ALA A 151 1.38 2.62 6.83
C ALA A 151 1.45 1.13 6.45
N PHE A 152 2.15 0.35 7.25
CA PHE A 152 2.44 -1.06 6.96
C PHE A 152 1.71 -1.94 7.97
N TYR A 153 0.87 -2.83 7.49
CA TYR A 153 0.09 -3.73 8.33
C TYR A 153 0.52 -5.16 8.09
N ARG A 154 0.84 -5.86 9.17
CA ARG A 154 1.19 -7.28 9.12
C ARG A 154 -0.07 -8.11 8.85
N LEU A 155 0.03 -8.99 7.88
CA LEU A 155 -1.00 -9.96 7.51
C LEU A 155 -0.46 -11.38 7.65
N THR A 156 -1.36 -12.32 7.92
CA THR A 156 -1.07 -13.74 7.70
C THR A 156 -1.02 -14.04 6.20
N ARG A 157 -0.45 -15.20 5.83
CA ARG A 157 -0.43 -15.66 4.44
C ARG A 157 -1.84 -15.83 3.87
N THR A 158 -2.78 -16.35 4.66
CA THR A 158 -4.18 -16.52 4.24
C THR A 158 -4.84 -15.18 3.97
N GLU A 159 -4.60 -14.18 4.82
CA GLU A 159 -5.19 -12.84 4.67
C GLU A 159 -4.67 -12.10 3.44
N VAL A 160 -3.36 -12.11 3.18
CA VAL A 160 -2.81 -11.44 1.99
C VAL A 160 -3.30 -12.10 0.71
N LEU A 161 -3.43 -13.44 0.69
CA LEU A 161 -3.97 -14.17 -0.46
C LEU A 161 -5.46 -13.91 -0.66
N SER A 162 -6.23 -13.81 0.44
CA SER A 162 -7.64 -13.42 0.37
C SER A 162 -7.84 -11.99 -0.13
N LEU A 163 -6.97 -11.04 0.24
CA LEU A 163 -7.01 -9.69 -0.30
C LEU A 163 -6.64 -9.66 -1.79
N LEU A 164 -5.63 -10.42 -2.21
CA LEU A 164 -5.30 -10.57 -3.62
C LEU A 164 -6.47 -11.16 -4.41
N ASP A 165 -7.09 -12.22 -3.91
CA ASP A 165 -8.26 -12.85 -4.53
C ASP A 165 -9.42 -11.85 -4.67
N THR A 166 -9.69 -11.07 -3.62
CA THR A 166 -10.70 -10.00 -3.63
C THR A 166 -10.44 -9.00 -4.77
N ILE A 167 -9.20 -8.54 -4.93
CA ILE A 167 -8.83 -7.59 -6.00
C ILE A 167 -9.00 -8.23 -7.39
N VAL A 168 -8.51 -9.46 -7.57
CA VAL A 168 -8.57 -10.17 -8.85
C VAL A 168 -10.02 -10.46 -9.27
N ARG A 169 -10.86 -10.96 -8.34
CA ARG A 169 -12.28 -11.23 -8.57
C ARG A 169 -13.05 -9.95 -8.88
N ALA A 170 -12.84 -8.89 -8.10
CA ALA A 170 -13.47 -7.59 -8.34
C ALA A 170 -13.11 -7.02 -9.73
N ARG A 171 -11.83 -7.08 -10.11
CA ARG A 171 -11.38 -6.65 -11.45
C ARG A 171 -12.07 -7.44 -12.56
N LYS A 172 -12.11 -8.77 -12.44
CA LYS A 172 -12.72 -9.66 -13.44
C LYS A 172 -14.22 -9.43 -13.58
N ALA A 173 -14.94 -9.30 -12.46
CA ALA A 173 -16.37 -9.00 -12.44
C ALA A 173 -16.69 -7.67 -13.17
N SER A 174 -15.78 -6.70 -13.07
CA SER A 174 -15.86 -5.42 -13.77
C SER A 174 -15.34 -5.44 -15.23
N GLY A 175 -15.05 -6.63 -15.80
CA GLY A 175 -14.49 -6.76 -17.15
C GLY A 175 -13.12 -6.07 -17.33
N GLY A 176 -12.40 -5.84 -16.23
CA GLY A 176 -11.12 -5.15 -16.23
C GLY A 176 -10.03 -5.93 -16.97
N ARG A 177 -9.22 -5.22 -17.74
CA ARG A 177 -8.03 -5.76 -18.41
C ARG A 177 -6.76 -5.32 -17.68
N ALA A 178 -5.70 -6.09 -17.85
CA ALA A 178 -4.35 -5.73 -17.47
C ALA A 178 -3.96 -4.39 -18.13
N PRO A 179 -3.61 -3.35 -17.37
CA PRO A 179 -3.10 -2.13 -17.99
C PRO A 179 -1.68 -2.37 -18.54
N SER A 180 -1.30 -1.59 -19.56
CA SER A 180 0.06 -1.62 -20.12
C SER A 180 1.09 -1.04 -19.15
N SER A 181 0.68 -0.09 -18.31
CA SER A 181 1.52 0.60 -17.33
C SER A 181 0.81 0.71 -15.98
N LEU A 182 1.58 0.63 -14.90
CA LEU A 182 1.11 0.84 -13.54
C LEU A 182 0.80 2.33 -13.29
N GLY A 183 -0.41 2.60 -12.85
CA GLY A 183 -0.96 3.92 -12.56
C GLY A 183 -2.28 3.79 -11.79
N VAL A 184 -3.21 4.73 -11.99
CA VAL A 184 -4.57 4.59 -11.42
C VAL A 184 -5.19 3.28 -11.91
N HIS A 185 -5.72 2.48 -10.99
CA HIS A 185 -6.29 1.19 -11.32
C HIS A 185 -7.43 1.36 -12.34
N PRO A 186 -7.40 0.70 -13.51
CA PRO A 186 -8.27 1.04 -14.64
C PRO A 186 -9.75 0.87 -14.35
N VAL A 187 -10.11 -0.11 -13.53
CA VAL A 187 -11.49 -0.31 -13.08
C VAL A 187 -11.93 0.80 -12.13
N ALA A 188 -11.07 1.19 -11.18
CA ALA A 188 -11.38 2.26 -10.23
C ALA A 188 -11.44 3.62 -10.93
N ALA A 189 -10.59 3.85 -11.94
CA ALA A 189 -10.64 5.05 -12.78
C ALA A 189 -11.97 5.19 -13.53
N ARG A 190 -12.51 4.08 -14.04
CA ARG A 190 -13.77 4.06 -14.77
C ARG A 190 -15.00 4.16 -13.87
N GLU A 191 -15.01 3.41 -12.77
CA GLU A 191 -16.20 3.29 -11.89
C GLU A 191 -16.21 4.33 -10.76
N GLY A 192 -15.06 4.97 -10.49
CA GLY A 192 -14.88 5.86 -9.35
C GLY A 192 -14.83 5.11 -8.02
N MET A 193 -14.69 5.86 -6.93
CA MET A 193 -14.60 5.31 -5.57
C MET A 193 -15.91 4.68 -5.06
N GLN A 194 -17.05 5.07 -5.64
CA GLN A 194 -18.35 4.48 -5.33
C GLN A 194 -18.63 3.21 -6.16
N GLY A 195 -17.76 2.91 -7.13
CA GLY A 195 -17.82 1.72 -7.97
C GLY A 195 -17.70 0.41 -7.20
N ALA A 196 -18.18 -0.68 -7.81
CA ALA A 196 -18.17 -2.01 -7.19
C ALA A 196 -16.76 -2.45 -6.83
N PHE A 197 -15.78 -2.22 -7.71
CA PHE A 197 -14.40 -2.57 -7.45
C PHE A 197 -13.82 -1.87 -6.21
N ALA A 198 -13.91 -0.53 -6.17
CA ALA A 198 -13.33 0.25 -5.08
C ALA A 198 -14.00 -0.09 -3.73
N ARG A 199 -15.32 -0.25 -3.71
CA ARG A 199 -16.08 -0.61 -2.50
C ARG A 199 -15.68 -1.97 -1.94
N VAL A 200 -15.60 -3.01 -2.79
CA VAL A 200 -15.25 -4.37 -2.35
C VAL A 200 -13.81 -4.43 -1.85
N VAL A 201 -12.87 -3.84 -2.59
CA VAL A 201 -11.45 -3.82 -2.19
C VAL A 201 -11.25 -3.04 -0.89
N THR A 202 -11.82 -1.84 -0.77
CA THR A 202 -11.65 -1.02 0.44
C THR A 202 -12.36 -1.60 1.66
N ALA A 203 -13.51 -2.26 1.48
CA ALA A 203 -14.14 -3.02 2.56
C ALA A 203 -13.22 -4.13 3.09
N ARG A 204 -12.59 -4.90 2.20
CA ARG A 204 -11.63 -5.94 2.61
C ARG A 204 -10.39 -5.37 3.29
N VAL A 205 -9.88 -4.24 2.81
CA VAL A 205 -8.77 -3.52 3.49
C VAL A 205 -9.17 -3.11 4.91
N LYS A 206 -10.38 -2.59 5.10
CA LYS A 206 -10.90 -2.18 6.43
C LYS A 206 -10.94 -3.35 7.42
N GLU A 207 -11.27 -4.55 6.97
CA GLU A 207 -11.28 -5.76 7.81
C GLU A 207 -9.88 -6.25 8.19
N LEU A 208 -8.91 -6.03 7.30
CA LEU A 208 -7.56 -6.59 7.41
C LEU A 208 -6.55 -5.62 8.05
N ALA A 209 -6.78 -4.31 8.03
CA ALA A 209 -5.83 -3.31 8.49
C ALA A 209 -6.42 -2.46 9.63
N GLY A 210 -5.60 -2.16 10.63
CA GLY A 210 -5.94 -1.23 11.72
C GLY A 210 -4.88 -1.21 12.80
N ALA A 211 -5.15 -0.51 13.90
CA ALA A 211 -4.21 -0.31 15.01
C ALA A 211 -3.58 -1.60 15.56
N GLN A 212 -4.34 -2.71 15.55
CA GLN A 212 -3.89 -3.99 16.10
C GLN A 212 -2.70 -4.60 15.35
N ASN A 213 -2.62 -4.38 14.04
CA ASN A 213 -1.60 -4.98 13.19
C ASN A 213 -0.79 -3.97 12.38
N LEU A 214 -0.93 -2.67 12.67
CA LEU A 214 0.00 -1.63 12.22
C LEU A 214 1.37 -1.86 12.85
N VAL A 215 2.40 -2.03 12.02
CA VAL A 215 3.76 -2.37 12.49
C VAL A 215 4.82 -1.34 12.15
N LYS A 216 4.57 -0.51 11.14
CA LYS A 216 5.50 0.54 10.71
C LYS A 216 4.74 1.67 10.03
N VAL A 217 5.24 2.89 10.22
CA VAL A 217 4.83 4.06 9.47
C VAL A 217 6.07 4.78 8.94
N THR A 218 6.06 5.14 7.66
CA THR A 218 7.07 6.03 7.07
C THR A 218 6.38 7.28 6.54
N PHE A 219 7.05 8.41 6.57
CA PHE A 219 6.53 9.64 5.98
C PHE A 219 7.61 10.36 5.17
N PHE A 220 7.16 11.15 4.21
CA PHE A 220 7.96 12.22 3.66
C PHE A 220 7.11 13.48 3.53
N GLY A 221 7.73 14.63 3.79
CA GLY A 221 7.05 15.91 3.74
C GLY A 221 7.90 17.00 3.11
N ARG A 222 7.24 17.92 2.43
CA ARG A 222 7.81 19.08 1.75
C ARG A 222 7.83 20.29 2.67
N GLY A 223 9.02 20.78 3.00
CA GLY A 223 9.25 22.05 3.69
C GLY A 223 8.98 23.28 2.82
N ALA A 224 8.94 24.45 3.46
CA ALA A 224 8.73 25.72 2.77
C ALA A 224 9.99 26.20 2.05
N GLY A 225 9.81 26.99 0.99
CA GLY A 225 10.90 27.66 0.26
C GLY A 225 11.32 27.00 -1.06
N ARG A 226 12.32 27.60 -1.70
CA ARG A 226 13.06 27.08 -2.87
C ARG A 226 14.57 27.24 -2.60
N PRO A 227 15.42 26.21 -2.89
CA PRO A 227 15.07 24.87 -3.37
C PRO A 227 14.16 24.12 -2.38
N LYS A 228 13.43 23.09 -2.85
CA LYS A 228 12.54 22.34 -1.95
C LYS A 228 13.39 21.66 -0.88
N LYS A 229 12.83 21.61 0.33
CA LYS A 229 13.36 20.84 1.45
C LYS A 229 12.44 19.66 1.68
N TRP A 230 13.00 18.48 1.85
CA TRP A 230 12.23 17.27 2.12
C TRP A 230 12.70 16.62 3.40
N THR A 231 11.73 16.24 4.23
CA THR A 231 11.97 15.53 5.48
C THR A 231 11.40 14.13 5.37
N PHE A 232 12.22 13.14 5.65
CA PHE A 232 11.86 11.73 5.68
C PHE A 232 12.01 11.20 7.09
N GLY A 233 11.12 10.30 7.50
CA GLY A 233 11.25 9.61 8.77
C GLY A 233 10.41 8.35 8.84
N GLN A 234 10.66 7.57 9.88
CA GLN A 234 9.94 6.33 10.12
C GLN A 234 9.75 6.03 11.61
N PHE A 235 8.68 5.29 11.89
CA PHE A 235 8.33 4.78 13.20
C PHE A 235 8.06 3.30 13.09
N ASP A 236 8.63 2.52 14.01
CA ASP A 236 8.08 1.20 14.30
C ASP A 236 6.85 1.39 15.19
N VAL A 237 5.84 0.54 15.03
CA VAL A 237 4.60 0.63 15.78
C VAL A 237 4.34 -0.70 16.48
N ASP A 238 4.19 -0.65 17.80
CA ASP A 238 3.69 -1.79 18.59
C ASP A 238 2.34 -1.44 19.20
N ARG A 239 1.29 -2.17 18.84
CA ARG A 239 -0.07 -1.99 19.38
C ARG A 239 -0.54 -0.53 19.38
N GLY A 240 -0.29 0.15 18.27
CA GLY A 240 -0.64 1.56 18.06
C GLY A 240 0.28 2.59 18.73
N LEU A 241 1.32 2.18 19.44
CA LEU A 241 2.31 3.08 20.03
C LEU A 241 3.52 3.24 19.09
N PRO A 242 3.78 4.44 18.56
CA PRO A 242 4.93 4.68 17.70
C PRO A 242 6.22 4.81 18.51
N THR A 243 7.31 4.27 17.97
CA THR A 243 8.68 4.54 18.41
C THR A 243 9.49 4.97 17.19
N ALA A 244 10.18 6.11 17.27
CA ALA A 244 11.02 6.58 16.17
C ALA A 244 12.07 5.52 15.83
N ALA A 245 12.13 5.13 14.54
CA ALA A 245 12.98 4.05 14.09
C ALA A 245 14.14 4.57 13.25
N THR A 246 15.34 4.05 13.50
CA THR A 246 16.54 4.42 12.75
C THR A 246 16.46 3.96 11.31
N ILE A 247 16.78 4.85 10.37
CA ILE A 247 16.94 4.51 8.95
C ILE A 247 18.27 3.76 8.80
N THR A 248 18.23 2.48 8.45
CA THR A 248 19.31 1.48 8.58
C THR A 248 20.68 1.96 8.10
N THR A 249 20.77 2.65 6.96
CA THR A 249 22.04 3.10 6.38
C THR A 249 22.41 4.54 6.71
N VAL A 250 21.52 5.27 7.38
CA VAL A 250 21.71 6.68 7.75
C VAL A 250 22.12 6.81 9.22
N GLY A 251 21.68 5.88 10.07
CA GLY A 251 21.97 5.92 11.51
C GLY A 251 21.19 7.00 12.28
N SER A 252 20.17 7.59 11.65
CA SER A 252 19.29 8.61 12.23
C SER A 252 17.81 8.22 12.02
N THR A 253 16.91 8.74 12.85
CA THR A 253 15.45 8.56 12.71
C THR A 253 14.85 9.44 11.61
N THR A 254 15.61 10.43 11.15
CA THR A 254 15.20 11.41 10.15
C THR A 254 16.32 11.61 9.12
N GLN A 255 15.94 11.79 7.87
CA GLN A 255 16.84 12.20 6.77
C GLN A 255 16.24 13.43 6.07
N LEU A 256 17.10 14.40 5.75
CA LEU A 256 16.73 15.65 5.09
C LEU A 256 17.38 15.72 3.72
N LEU A 257 16.64 16.25 2.75
CA LEU A 257 17.15 16.68 1.45
C LEU A 257 16.88 18.19 1.32
N ASP A 258 17.92 19.01 1.22
CA ASP A 258 17.84 20.45 1.01
C ASP A 258 18.52 20.81 -0.31
N GLY A 259 17.72 21.01 -1.37
CA GLY A 259 18.23 21.01 -2.73
C GLY A 259 18.88 19.67 -3.05
N SER A 260 20.19 19.65 -3.30
CA SER A 260 20.98 18.42 -3.52
C SER A 260 21.72 17.91 -2.27
N THR A 261 21.59 18.60 -1.14
CA THR A 261 22.32 18.27 0.09
C THR A 261 21.53 17.29 0.94
N VAL A 262 22.14 16.16 1.29
CA VAL A 262 21.50 15.10 2.11
C VAL A 262 22.09 15.08 3.52
N THR A 263 21.24 15.20 4.54
CA THR A 263 21.67 15.20 5.95
C THR A 263 20.78 14.35 6.86
N PRO A 264 21.32 13.33 7.57
CA PRO A 264 22.65 12.77 7.39
C PRO A 264 22.74 12.03 6.04
N ALA A 265 23.93 11.99 5.45
CA ALA A 265 24.16 11.19 4.25
C ALA A 265 24.30 9.69 4.63
N SER A 266 23.71 8.80 3.82
CA SER A 266 23.86 7.35 4.01
C SER A 266 25.34 6.92 4.00
N SER A 267 25.71 5.99 4.87
CA SER A 267 27.03 5.34 4.88
C SER A 267 27.14 4.18 3.88
N HIS A 268 26.05 3.81 3.21
CA HIS A 268 26.00 2.70 2.28
C HIS A 268 26.88 2.94 1.04
N ALA A 269 27.52 1.88 0.52
CA ALA A 269 28.39 1.95 -0.66
C ALA A 269 27.65 2.42 -1.93
N ASP A 270 26.38 2.05 -2.08
CA ASP A 270 25.50 2.52 -3.14
C ASP A 270 24.87 3.90 -2.88
N ASN A 271 25.43 4.70 -1.96
CA ASN A 271 25.06 6.11 -1.87
C ASN A 271 25.61 6.86 -3.08
N PHE A 272 24.86 6.81 -4.19
CA PHE A 272 25.23 7.44 -5.46
C PHE A 272 25.33 8.97 -5.34
N MET A 273 24.66 9.59 -4.37
CA MET A 273 24.73 11.04 -4.14
C MET A 273 26.13 11.52 -3.75
N LYS A 274 27.00 10.63 -3.23
CA LYS A 274 28.41 10.92 -2.92
C LYS A 274 29.35 10.69 -4.10
N LEU A 275 28.87 10.06 -5.16
CA LEU A 275 29.68 9.73 -6.33
C LEU A 275 29.67 10.89 -7.33
N PRO A 276 30.76 11.10 -8.09
CA PRO A 276 30.83 12.17 -9.09
C PRO A 276 29.68 12.08 -10.10
N ALA A 277 29.09 13.23 -10.43
CA ALA A 277 28.05 13.29 -11.46
C ALA A 277 28.57 12.73 -12.79
N PHE A 278 27.71 12.05 -13.54
CA PHE A 278 28.01 11.42 -14.83
C PHE A 278 29.04 10.29 -14.80
N ASP A 279 29.46 9.83 -13.61
CA ASP A 279 30.33 8.67 -13.47
C ASP A 279 29.56 7.35 -13.59
N ASP A 280 30.19 6.35 -14.20
CA ASP A 280 29.60 5.02 -14.38
C ASP A 280 29.26 4.34 -13.06
N SER A 281 30.06 4.54 -12.01
CA SER A 281 29.80 4.00 -10.68
C SER A 281 28.57 4.64 -10.01
N ARG A 282 28.33 5.94 -10.25
CA ARG A 282 27.14 6.66 -9.77
C ARG A 282 25.88 6.06 -10.37
N ARG A 283 25.89 5.87 -11.69
CA ARG A 283 24.81 5.21 -12.43
C ARG A 283 24.59 3.79 -11.95
N ASP A 284 25.65 3.00 -11.84
CA ASP A 284 25.56 1.60 -11.42
C ASP A 284 24.99 1.48 -10.00
N ALA A 285 25.36 2.40 -9.09
CA ALA A 285 24.79 2.49 -7.75
C ALA A 285 23.30 2.88 -7.77
N ALA A 286 22.91 3.89 -8.55
CA ALA A 286 21.50 4.29 -8.68
C ALA A 286 20.63 3.16 -9.27
N LEU A 287 21.12 2.42 -10.26
CA LEU A 287 20.43 1.26 -10.81
C LEU A 287 20.29 0.11 -9.81
N ARG A 288 21.32 -0.14 -8.97
CA ARG A 288 21.19 -1.09 -7.86
C ARG A 288 20.14 -0.61 -6.86
N VAL A 289 20.09 0.68 -6.53
CA VAL A 289 19.06 1.25 -5.65
C VAL A 289 17.65 1.11 -6.24
N GLU A 290 17.47 1.30 -7.55
CA GLU A 290 16.16 1.12 -8.21
C GLU A 290 15.69 -0.35 -8.23
N ASN A 291 16.65 -1.28 -8.25
CA ASN A 291 16.41 -2.69 -8.49
C ASN A 291 16.10 -3.45 -7.18
N PRO A 292 14.88 -4.01 -7.01
CA PRO A 292 14.48 -4.70 -5.79
C PRO A 292 15.16 -6.06 -5.56
N ARG A 293 16.07 -6.48 -6.46
CA ARG A 293 16.97 -7.62 -6.22
C ARG A 293 18.22 -7.23 -5.42
N PHE A 294 18.57 -5.94 -5.38
CA PHE A 294 19.74 -5.43 -4.63
C PHE A 294 19.32 -4.68 -3.37
N HIS A 295 18.26 -3.86 -3.43
CA HIS A 295 17.82 -3.05 -2.30
C HIS A 295 16.32 -3.13 -2.02
N THR A 296 15.95 -3.10 -0.75
CA THR A 296 14.58 -2.89 -0.29
C THR A 296 14.47 -1.54 0.44
N PRO A 297 13.25 -1.06 0.74
CA PRO A 297 13.08 0.10 1.61
C PRO A 297 13.71 -0.05 3.00
N ASN A 298 14.06 -1.27 3.44
CA ASN A 298 14.71 -1.52 4.72
C ASN A 298 16.25 -1.54 4.64
N THR A 299 16.84 -1.52 3.43
CA THR A 299 18.31 -1.65 3.22
C THR A 299 18.97 -0.39 2.67
N MET A 300 18.21 0.68 2.47
CA MET A 300 18.69 1.92 1.86
C MET A 300 18.11 3.15 2.54
N GLY A 301 18.79 4.29 2.41
CA GLY A 301 18.29 5.59 2.88
C GLY A 301 17.10 6.05 2.04
N CYS A 302 16.22 6.85 2.64
CA CYS A 302 15.01 7.32 1.99
C CYS A 302 15.36 8.21 0.80
N VAL A 303 16.28 9.17 0.99
CA VAL A 303 16.63 10.14 -0.05
C VAL A 303 17.22 9.44 -1.28
N GLU A 304 18.14 8.49 -1.09
CA GLU A 304 18.72 7.74 -2.21
C GLU A 304 17.63 7.00 -3.02
N CYS A 305 16.66 6.39 -2.34
CA CYS A 305 15.54 5.75 -3.02
C CYS A 305 14.69 6.76 -3.81
N HIS A 306 14.45 7.94 -3.24
CA HIS A 306 13.58 8.98 -3.80
C HIS A 306 14.23 9.83 -4.91
N GLU A 307 15.56 9.96 -4.91
CA GLU A 307 16.31 10.69 -5.95
C GLU A 307 16.67 9.82 -7.16
N THR A 308 16.52 8.49 -7.05
CA THR A 308 16.88 7.56 -8.12
C THR A 308 16.18 7.87 -9.46
N PRO A 309 14.85 8.18 -9.51
CA PRO A 309 14.19 8.52 -10.78
C PRO A 309 14.82 9.72 -11.50
N SER A 310 15.21 10.75 -10.74
CA SER A 310 15.85 11.97 -11.26
C SER A 310 17.24 11.67 -11.84
N GLU A 311 18.00 10.80 -11.16
CA GLU A 311 19.32 10.37 -11.61
C GLU A 311 19.25 9.56 -12.91
N LEU A 312 18.23 8.71 -13.06
CA LEU A 312 18.16 7.75 -14.17
C LEU A 312 17.44 8.28 -15.42
N VAL A 313 16.82 9.48 -15.38
CA VAL A 313 15.93 9.97 -16.45
C VAL A 313 16.60 10.09 -17.82
N LEU A 314 17.91 10.37 -17.87
CA LEU A 314 18.66 10.58 -19.11
C LEU A 314 19.46 9.34 -19.55
N LEU A 315 19.24 8.19 -18.91
CA LEU A 315 20.11 7.04 -19.13
C LEU A 315 19.56 6.08 -20.19
N PRO A 316 20.41 5.61 -21.11
CA PRO A 316 20.03 4.59 -22.06
C PRO A 316 19.75 3.25 -21.34
N PRO A 317 18.79 2.45 -21.83
CA PRO A 317 18.52 1.12 -21.28
C PRO A 317 19.70 0.15 -21.54
N GLY A 318 19.70 -0.98 -20.83
CA GLY A 318 20.61 -2.11 -21.11
C GLY A 318 21.80 -2.26 -20.15
N ASN A 319 21.84 -1.50 -19.05
CA ASN A 319 22.84 -1.71 -18.01
C ASN A 319 22.56 -3.02 -17.23
N ARG A 320 23.62 -3.76 -16.86
CA ARG A 320 23.52 -5.06 -16.15
C ARG A 320 22.80 -5.00 -14.80
N PHE A 321 22.74 -3.84 -14.16
CA PHE A 321 22.05 -3.64 -12.88
C PHE A 321 20.58 -3.24 -13.05
N GLN A 322 20.13 -2.92 -14.26
CA GLN A 322 18.74 -2.62 -14.55
C GLN A 322 17.86 -3.82 -14.20
N PHE A 323 16.74 -3.56 -13.53
CA PHE A 323 15.79 -4.61 -13.21
C PHE A 323 15.13 -5.15 -14.49
N THR A 324 15.06 -6.47 -14.60
CA THR A 324 14.40 -7.17 -15.71
C THR A 324 13.43 -8.20 -15.16
N SER A 325 12.24 -8.23 -15.77
CA SER A 325 11.15 -9.14 -15.41
C SER A 325 10.32 -9.49 -16.65
N PRO A 326 9.76 -10.70 -16.74
CA PRO A 326 8.72 -11.02 -17.71
C PRO A 326 7.37 -10.33 -17.40
N ILE A 327 7.21 -9.74 -16.22
CA ILE A 327 6.07 -8.91 -15.86
C ILE A 327 6.37 -7.45 -16.27
N SER A 328 5.39 -6.76 -16.86
CA SER A 328 5.56 -5.33 -17.19
C SER A 328 5.93 -4.52 -15.96
N THR A 329 7.02 -3.75 -16.07
CA THR A 329 7.47 -2.78 -15.08
C THR A 329 7.13 -1.35 -15.48
N ALA A 330 6.41 -1.15 -16.60
CA ALA A 330 6.08 0.17 -17.10
C ALA A 330 5.18 0.91 -16.09
N VAL A 331 5.40 2.21 -15.95
CA VAL A 331 4.67 3.09 -15.03
C VAL A 331 4.18 4.33 -15.77
N VAL A 332 3.14 4.99 -15.26
CA VAL A 332 2.76 6.34 -15.73
C VAL A 332 3.84 7.40 -15.39
N GLY A 333 4.79 7.04 -14.52
CA GLY A 333 6.03 7.77 -14.28
C GLY A 333 5.87 8.99 -13.39
N THR A 334 7.02 9.58 -13.04
CA THR A 334 7.13 10.88 -12.35
C THR A 334 7.36 12.03 -13.35
N GLY A 335 7.44 11.71 -14.65
CA GLY A 335 7.79 12.66 -15.72
C GLY A 335 9.26 13.11 -15.71
N GLY A 336 10.12 12.48 -14.90
CA GLY A 336 11.51 12.91 -14.76
C GLY A 336 11.68 14.21 -13.98
N ASP A 337 10.61 14.68 -13.33
CA ASP A 337 10.66 15.88 -12.50
C ASP A 337 11.49 15.59 -11.25
N ALA A 338 12.65 16.26 -11.15
CA ALA A 338 13.56 16.14 -10.02
C ALA A 338 12.92 16.55 -8.68
N GLU A 339 11.81 17.29 -8.75
CA GLU A 339 11.07 17.78 -7.60
C GLU A 339 9.87 16.88 -7.24
N ASN A 340 9.69 15.75 -7.94
CA ASN A 340 8.64 14.77 -7.75
C ASN A 340 9.17 13.51 -7.06
N LEU A 341 9.13 13.52 -5.72
CA LEU A 341 9.62 12.41 -4.89
C LEU A 341 8.55 11.36 -4.61
N HIS A 342 7.44 11.33 -5.35
CA HIS A 342 6.36 10.39 -5.09
C HIS A 342 6.70 9.00 -5.65
N PHE A 343 6.44 7.96 -4.84
CA PHE A 343 6.61 6.57 -5.26
C PHE A 343 5.34 5.95 -5.84
N PHE A 344 4.20 6.19 -5.17
CA PHE A 344 2.92 5.59 -5.50
C PHE A 344 1.77 6.42 -4.92
N SER A 345 1.62 7.64 -5.41
CA SER A 345 0.66 8.63 -4.91
C SER A 345 0.39 9.68 -5.98
N TYR A 346 0.02 10.91 -5.59
CA TYR A 346 -0.26 11.99 -6.52
C TYR A 346 0.69 13.18 -6.32
N MET A 347 1.10 13.80 -7.41
CA MET A 347 1.64 15.17 -7.42
C MET A 347 0.52 16.09 -7.90
N GLY A 348 -0.06 16.90 -7.00
CA GLY A 348 -1.31 17.59 -7.28
C GLY A 348 -2.44 16.61 -7.64
N ARG A 349 -2.89 16.61 -8.90
CA ARG A 349 -3.92 15.66 -9.40
C ARG A 349 -3.36 14.57 -10.31
N THR A 350 -2.07 14.63 -10.61
CA THR A 350 -1.42 13.70 -11.53
C THR A 350 -0.90 12.51 -10.76
N ALA A 351 -1.29 11.29 -11.19
CA ALA A 351 -0.73 10.07 -10.62
C ALA A 351 0.78 10.07 -10.84
N SER A 352 1.53 9.82 -9.77
CA SER A 352 2.99 9.78 -9.78
C SER A 352 3.45 8.44 -9.24
N VAL A 353 4.01 7.63 -10.14
CA VAL A 353 4.47 6.27 -9.86
C VAL A 353 5.92 6.15 -10.26
N SER A 354 6.79 5.87 -9.30
CA SER A 354 8.23 5.68 -9.54
C SER A 354 8.50 4.36 -10.26
N GLN A 355 9.56 4.32 -11.07
CA GLN A 355 9.98 3.10 -11.76
C GLN A 355 10.31 1.98 -10.76
N ARG A 356 10.88 2.32 -9.60
CA ARG A 356 11.09 1.37 -8.50
C ARG A 356 9.80 0.72 -8.02
N THR A 357 8.69 1.46 -7.91
CA THR A 357 7.39 0.85 -7.58
C THR A 357 6.99 -0.18 -8.65
N GLY A 358 7.15 0.14 -9.94
CA GLY A 358 6.90 -0.80 -11.03
C GLY A 358 7.74 -2.08 -10.93
N ASN A 359 9.04 -1.93 -10.62
CA ASN A 359 9.97 -3.05 -10.41
C ASN A 359 9.55 -3.91 -9.21
N GLU A 360 9.22 -3.29 -8.07
CA GLU A 360 8.77 -3.97 -6.86
C GLU A 360 7.43 -4.71 -7.10
N SER A 361 6.47 -4.09 -7.78
CA SER A 361 5.19 -4.73 -8.11
C SER A 361 5.38 -5.95 -9.03
N ALA A 362 6.29 -5.87 -10.01
CA ALA A 362 6.61 -7.00 -10.89
C ALA A 362 7.22 -8.18 -10.10
N GLN A 363 8.17 -7.92 -9.21
CA GLN A 363 8.74 -8.93 -8.33
C GLN A 363 7.68 -9.56 -7.40
N VAL A 364 6.76 -8.75 -6.87
CA VAL A 364 5.65 -9.24 -6.04
C VAL A 364 4.71 -10.15 -6.84
N VAL A 365 4.39 -9.82 -8.09
CA VAL A 365 3.60 -10.70 -8.97
C VAL A 365 4.29 -12.05 -9.16
N GLU A 366 5.60 -12.07 -9.40
CA GLU A 366 6.38 -13.31 -9.52
C GLU A 366 6.32 -14.15 -8.24
N ARG A 367 6.42 -13.51 -7.05
CA ARG A 367 6.28 -14.19 -5.76
C ARG A 367 4.90 -14.81 -5.58
N PHE A 368 3.82 -14.07 -5.85
CA PHE A 368 2.47 -14.61 -5.77
C PHE A 368 2.25 -15.76 -6.75
N ARG A 369 2.77 -15.66 -7.98
CA ARG A 369 2.71 -16.77 -8.96
C ARG A 369 3.41 -18.02 -8.43
N THR A 370 4.54 -17.87 -7.75
CA THR A 370 5.26 -18.99 -7.13
C THR A 370 4.45 -19.59 -5.99
N ILE A 371 3.88 -18.76 -5.11
CA ILE A 371 3.03 -19.18 -3.99
C ILE A 371 1.80 -19.96 -4.47
N LEU A 372 1.17 -19.50 -5.55
CA LEU A 372 -0.06 -20.10 -6.09
C LEU A 372 0.19 -21.37 -6.92
N ARG A 373 1.43 -21.62 -7.38
CA ARG A 373 1.81 -22.86 -8.09
C ARG A 373 2.29 -23.97 -7.16
N GLY A 374 2.76 -23.61 -5.96
CA GLY A 374 3.17 -24.56 -4.92
C GLY A 374 2.04 -24.97 -3.99
N ARG A 375 0.82 -24.49 -4.26
CA ARG A 375 -0.45 -25.05 -3.76
C ARG A 375 -0.94 -26.02 -4.81
#